data_AF-A0A225DQV8-F1
#
_entry.id   AF-A0A225DQV8-F1
#
_cell.length_a   1.000
_cell.length_b   1.000
_cell.length_c   1.000
_cell.angle_alpha   90.00
_cell.angle_beta   90.00
_cell.angle_gamma   90.00
#
_symmetry.space_group_name_H-M   'P 1'
#
loop_
_entity.id
_entity.type
_entity.pdbx_description
1 polymer ?
#
loop_
_entity_poly.entity_id
_entity_poly.type
_entity_poly.pdbx_seq_one_letter_code
_entity_poly.pdbx_strand_id
1 'polypeptide(L)'
;MPTVTIEIPAAHEATIRRVLALQDELTQLALTAPAGTVLDACEQAVLDRGRDLQRQLLTDAVARRIETAEKRGRPSASVTAVGRRKIAAPRNGNSSPPSA
;
A
#
# COMPACT_ATOMS: atom_id res chain seq x y z
N MET A 1 6.05 -30.81 21.29
CA MET A 1 5.58 -30.67 19.89
C MET A 1 6.81 -30.38 19.03
N PRO A 2 6.97 -31.05 17.89
CA PRO A 2 8.08 -30.74 16.99
C PRO A 2 7.93 -29.33 16.42
N THR A 3 9.02 -28.58 16.37
CA THR A 3 9.06 -27.22 15.82
C THR A 3 9.77 -27.24 14.48
N VAL A 4 9.22 -26.53 13.49
CA VAL A 4 9.80 -26.38 12.15
C VAL A 4 10.12 -24.90 11.91
N THR A 5 11.33 -24.62 11.44
CA THR A 5 11.75 -23.28 11.01
C THR A 5 11.68 -23.20 9.50
N ILE A 6 11.09 -22.13 8.97
CA ILE A 6 10.94 -21.89 7.53
C ILE A 6 11.45 -20.49 7.21
N GLU A 7 12.34 -20.39 6.22
CA GLU A 7 12.82 -19.11 5.71
C GLU A 7 11.91 -18.60 4.59
N ILE A 8 11.42 -17.37 4.74
CA ILE A 8 10.49 -16.75 3.81
C ILE A 8 10.85 -15.27 3.60
N PRO A 9 10.57 -14.70 2.41
CA PRO A 9 10.60 -13.25 2.24
C PRO A 9 9.69 -12.56 3.26
N ALA A 10 10.18 -11.49 3.91
CA ALA A 10 9.42 -10.72 4.90
C ALA A 10 8.05 -10.24 4.36
N ALA A 11 7.98 -9.99 3.05
CA ALA A 11 6.72 -9.62 2.37
C ALA A 11 5.62 -10.70 2.42
N HIS A 12 5.94 -11.95 2.73
CA HIS A 12 4.99 -13.08 2.81
C HIS A 12 4.63 -13.47 4.25
N GLU A 13 5.29 -12.90 5.25
CA GLU A 13 5.12 -13.23 6.66
C GLU A 13 3.66 -13.11 7.12
N ALA A 14 3.01 -11.99 6.80
CA ALA A 14 1.61 -11.76 7.18
C ALA A 14 0.67 -12.78 6.53
N THR A 15 0.88 -13.12 5.25
CA THR A 15 0.08 -14.11 4.53
C THR A 15 0.22 -15.49 5.16
N ILE A 16 1.45 -15.92 5.44
CA ILE A 16 1.72 -17.25 5.98
C ILE A 16 1.13 -17.39 7.39
N ARG A 17 1.26 -16.37 8.24
CA ARG A 17 0.60 -16.39 9.56
C ARG A 17 -0.92 -16.53 9.46
N ARG A 18 -1.56 -15.82 8.53
CA ARG A 18 -3.01 -15.92 8.33
C ARG A 18 -3.43 -17.31 7.86
N VAL A 19 -2.68 -17.91 6.94
CA VAL A 19 -2.95 -19.28 6.46
C VAL A 19 -2.81 -20.31 7.58
N LEU A 20 -1.76 -20.20 8.41
CA LEU A 20 -1.58 -21.08 9.56
C LEU A 20 -2.72 -20.94 10.58
N ALA A 21 -3.13 -19.71 10.89
CA ALA A 21 -4.28 -19.47 11.76
C ALA A 21 -5.57 -20.10 11.22
N LEU A 22 -5.84 -19.97 9.91
CA LEU A 22 -6.98 -20.62 9.27
C LEU A 22 -6.91 -22.15 9.39
N GLN A 23 -5.74 -22.75 9.20
CA GLN A 23 -5.54 -24.19 9.34
C GLN A 23 -5.83 -24.66 10.78
N ASP A 24 -5.38 -23.91 11.79
CA ASP A 24 -5.66 -24.21 13.19
C ASP A 24 -7.16 -24.14 13.47
N GLU A 25 -7.84 -23.11 12.98
CA GLU A 25 -9.29 -22.98 13.13
C GLU A 25 -10.06 -24.11 12.44
N LEU A 26 -9.65 -24.55 11.24
CA LEU A 26 -10.25 -25.69 10.55
C LEU A 26 -10.03 -27.00 11.30
N THR A 27 -8.85 -27.17 11.90
CA THR A 27 -8.55 -28.33 12.74
C THR A 27 -9.47 -28.36 13.96
N GLN A 28 -9.67 -27.21 14.61
CA GLN A 28 -10.62 -27.12 15.74
C GLN A 28 -12.07 -27.35 15.31
N LEU A 29 -12.47 -26.83 14.16
CA LEU A 29 -13.81 -27.06 13.62
C LEU A 29 -14.04 -28.55 13.34
N ALA A 30 -13.05 -29.23 12.77
CA ALA A 30 -13.14 -30.67 12.50
C ALA A 30 -13.32 -31.50 13.78
N LEU A 31 -12.67 -31.10 14.88
CA LEU A 31 -12.77 -31.77 16.18
C LEU A 31 -14.09 -31.51 16.91
N THR A 32 -14.72 -30.36 16.65
CA THR A 32 -15.94 -29.92 17.35
C THR A 32 -17.21 -30.08 16.53
N ALA A 33 -17.10 -30.38 15.24
CA ALA A 33 -18.24 -30.59 14.36
C ALA A 33 -19.10 -31.80 14.81
N PRO A 34 -20.43 -31.70 14.68
CA PRO A 34 -21.32 -32.84 14.91
C PRO A 34 -20.97 -34.07 14.06
N ALA A 35 -21.34 -35.25 14.57
CA ALA A 35 -21.12 -36.51 13.86
C ALA A 35 -21.80 -36.47 12.48
N GLY A 36 -21.06 -36.84 11.44
CA GLY A 36 -21.54 -36.86 10.05
C GLY A 36 -21.53 -35.50 9.34
N THR A 37 -21.16 -34.39 10.00
CA THR A 37 -21.13 -33.06 9.38
C THR A 37 -19.73 -32.47 9.23
N VAL A 38 -18.69 -33.21 9.60
CA VAL A 38 -17.29 -32.71 9.61
C VAL A 38 -16.88 -32.18 8.24
N LEU A 39 -17.17 -32.94 7.17
CA LEU A 39 -16.81 -32.56 5.81
C LEU A 39 -17.52 -31.27 5.40
N ASP A 40 -18.85 -31.24 5.49
CA ASP A 40 -19.66 -30.09 5.08
C ASP A 40 -19.31 -28.83 5.86
N ALA A 41 -19.13 -28.95 7.19
CA ALA A 41 -18.76 -27.82 8.05
C ALA A 41 -17.37 -27.27 7.70
N CYS A 42 -16.39 -28.15 7.51
CA CYS A 42 -15.03 -27.74 7.14
C CYS A 42 -14.98 -27.15 5.72
N GLU A 43 -15.69 -27.75 4.76
CA GLU A 43 -15.74 -27.25 3.38
C GLU A 43 -16.36 -25.85 3.32
N GLN A 44 -17.49 -25.65 3.99
CA GLN A 44 -18.14 -24.34 4.06
C GLN A 44 -17.20 -23.30 4.69
N ALA A 45 -16.52 -23.64 5.79
CA ALA A 45 -15.57 -22.75 6.44
C ALA A 45 -14.36 -22.41 5.54
N VAL A 46 -13.84 -23.38 4.77
CA VAL A 46 -12.77 -23.14 3.79
C VAL A 46 -13.25 -22.18 2.70
N LEU A 47 -14.45 -22.36 2.18
CA LEU A 47 -14.98 -21.50 1.12
C LEU A 47 -15.16 -20.06 1.59
N ASP A 48 -15.75 -19.86 2.78
CA ASP A 48 -16.03 -18.53 3.29
C ASP A 48 -14.75 -17.79 3.67
N ARG A 49 -13.93 -18.42 4.54
CA ARG A 49 -12.69 -17.79 5.02
C ARG A 49 -11.62 -17.72 3.94
N GLY A 50 -11.58 -18.70 3.04
CA GLY A 50 -10.70 -18.68 1.88
C GLY A 50 -10.99 -17.52 0.94
N ARG A 51 -12.28 -17.20 0.69
CA ARG A 51 -12.66 -16.02 -0.09
C ARG A 51 -12.23 -14.73 0.58
N ASP A 52 -12.37 -14.62 1.90
CA ASP A 52 -11.93 -13.44 2.64
C ASP A 52 -10.41 -13.26 2.58
N LEU A 53 -9.64 -14.33 2.80
CA LEU A 53 -8.19 -14.31 2.64
C LEU A 53 -7.80 -13.88 1.21
N GLN A 54 -8.45 -14.44 0.20
CA GLN A 54 -8.17 -14.09 -1.20
C GLN A 54 -8.50 -12.62 -1.49
N ARG A 55 -9.61 -12.08 -0.98
CA ARG A 55 -9.96 -10.66 -1.12
C ARG A 55 -8.89 -9.75 -0.52
N GLN A 56 -8.40 -10.07 0.67
CA GLN A 56 -7.33 -9.30 1.32
C GLN A 56 -6.05 -9.32 0.48
N LEU A 57 -5.61 -10.50 0.01
CA LEU A 57 -4.41 -10.63 -0.82
C LEU A 57 -4.52 -9.86 -2.13
N LEU A 58 -5.68 -9.90 -2.77
CA LEU A 58 -5.93 -9.14 -4.00
C LEU A 58 -5.94 -7.63 -3.74
N THR A 59 -6.51 -7.19 -2.61
CA THR A 59 -6.50 -5.78 -2.20
C THR A 59 -5.06 -5.28 -2.01
N ASP A 60 -4.24 -6.04 -1.29
CA ASP A 60 -2.82 -5.71 -1.07
C ASP A 60 -2.04 -5.67 -2.39
N ALA A 61 -2.30 -6.62 -3.29
CA ALA A 61 -1.66 -6.65 -4.61
C ALA A 61 -2.07 -5.44 -5.47
N VAL A 62 -3.33 -5.04 -5.45
CA VAL A 62 -3.81 -3.84 -6.14
C VAL A 62 -3.15 -2.59 -5.56
N ALA A 63 -3.08 -2.45 -4.24
CA ALA A 63 -2.41 -1.32 -3.59
C ALA A 63 -0.94 -1.20 -4.05
N ARG A 64 -0.19 -2.31 -4.06
CA ARG A 64 1.21 -2.33 -4.55
C ARG A 64 1.33 -1.93 -6.02
N ARG A 65 0.36 -2.33 -6.86
CA ARG A 65 0.34 -1.94 -8.28
C ARG A 65 0.11 -0.44 -8.43
N ILE A 66 -0.79 0.15 -7.64
CA ILE A 66 -1.06 1.60 -7.64
C ILE A 66 0.20 2.35 -7.21
N GLU A 67 0.81 2.00 -6.07
CA GLU A 67 2.05 2.64 -5.60
C GLU A 67 3.17 2.58 -6.64
N THR A 68 3.31 1.44 -7.33
CA THR A 68 4.33 1.26 -8.37
C THR A 68 4.05 2.14 -9.59
N ALA A 69 2.78 2.32 -9.96
CA ALA A 69 2.38 3.19 -11.06
C ALA A 69 2.56 4.68 -10.71
N GLU A 70 2.22 5.09 -9.50
CA GLU A 70 2.41 6.47 -9.01
C GLU A 70 3.88 6.87 -8.93
N LYS A 71 4.74 5.96 -8.43
CA LYS A 71 6.21 6.18 -8.44
C LYS A 71 6.79 6.35 -9.85
N ARG A 72 6.11 5.84 -10.87
CA ARG A 72 6.48 5.98 -12.30
C ARG A 72 5.76 7.12 -13.00
N GLY A 73 5.21 8.09 -12.25
CA GLY A 73 4.39 9.18 -12.77
C GLY A 73 4.88 9.78 -14.09
N ARG A 74 3.92 10.21 -14.93
CA ARG A 74 4.18 10.91 -16.20
C ARG A 74 5.20 12.03 -15.94
N PRO A 75 6.32 12.12 -16.68
CA PRO A 75 7.27 13.19 -16.46
C PRO A 75 6.55 14.52 -16.62
N SER A 76 6.54 15.32 -15.55
CA SER A 76 6.05 16.69 -15.58
C SER A 76 6.75 17.41 -16.71
N ALA A 77 5.99 18.01 -17.62
CA ALA A 77 6.58 18.80 -18.70
C ALA A 77 7.52 19.84 -18.09
N SER A 78 8.74 19.93 -18.61
CA SER A 78 9.71 20.93 -18.18
C SER A 78 9.15 22.32 -18.48
N VAL A 79 8.75 23.04 -17.44
CA VAL A 79 8.35 24.44 -17.57
C VAL A 79 9.61 25.29 -17.54
N THR A 80 9.82 26.10 -18.59
CA THR A 80 10.93 27.06 -18.62
C THR A 80 10.69 28.15 -17.58
N ALA A 81 11.56 28.25 -16.59
CA ALA A 81 11.54 29.36 -15.64
C ALA A 81 11.79 30.67 -16.40
N VAL A 82 10.82 31.59 -16.37
CA VAL A 82 10.98 32.92 -16.95
C VAL A 82 12.04 33.66 -16.14
N GLY A 83 13.14 34.05 -16.80
CA GLY A 83 14.27 34.72 -16.18
C GLY A 83 13.88 35.98 -15.40
N ARG A 84 14.59 36.22 -14.29
CA ARG A 84 14.39 37.35 -13.38
C ARG A 84 14.40 38.68 -14.14
N ARG A 85 13.25 39.35 -14.21
CA ARG A 85 13.10 40.68 -14.84
C ARG A 85 13.99 41.69 -14.11
N LYS A 86 15.00 42.25 -14.79
CA LYS A 86 15.78 43.39 -14.27
C LYS A 86 14.84 44.59 -14.13
N ILE A 87 14.66 45.06 -12.91
CA ILE A 87 13.94 46.31 -12.62
C ILE A 87 14.95 47.45 -12.87
N ALA A 88 14.61 48.38 -13.75
CA ALA A 88 15.42 49.57 -13.98
C ALA A 88 15.51 50.40 -12.68
N ALA A 89 16.72 50.83 -12.32
CA ALA A 89 16.94 51.68 -11.16
C ALA A 89 16.26 53.06 -11.34
N PRO A 90 15.74 53.67 -10.25
CA PRO A 90 15.10 54.98 -10.33
C PRO A 90 16.14 56.05 -10.69
N ARG A 91 15.75 56.95 -11.59
CA ARG A 91 16.53 58.07 -12.11
C ARG A 91 16.63 59.15 -11.03
N ASN A 92 17.83 59.42 -10.51
CA ASN A 92 18.09 60.52 -9.58
C ASN A 92 17.74 61.87 -10.26
N GLY A 93 16.68 62.52 -9.78
CA GLY A 93 16.36 63.91 -10.13
C GLY A 93 17.12 64.85 -9.21
N ASN A 94 18.14 65.54 -9.74
CA ASN A 94 18.75 66.69 -9.06
C ASN A 94 17.80 67.89 -9.15
N SER A 95 17.22 68.30 -8.03
CA SER A 95 16.58 69.61 -7.87
C SER A 95 17.61 70.59 -7.32
N SER A 96 18.00 71.60 -8.11
CA SER A 96 18.66 72.81 -7.60
C SER A 96 17.60 73.85 -7.23
N PRO A 97 17.71 74.55 -6.08
CA PRO A 97 16.79 75.63 -5.71
C PRO A 97 17.24 76.97 -6.34
N PRO A 98 16.33 77.94 -6.54
CA PRO A 98 16.71 79.30 -6.89
C PRO A 98 16.82 80.21 -5.64
N SER A 99 17.89 81.02 -5.58
CA SER A 99 18.04 82.25 -4.78
C SER A 99 19.34 82.93 -5.28
N ALA A 100 19.42 84.23 -5.57
CA ALA A 100 18.54 85.39 -5.41
C ALA A 100 18.74 86.37 -6.57
#